data_AF-A0A4Z1BZ95-F1
#
_entry.id   AF-A0A4Z1BZ95-F1
#
_cell.length_a   1.000
_cell.length_b   1.000
_cell.length_c   1.000
_cell.angle_alpha   90.00
_cell.angle_beta   90.00
_cell.angle_gamma   90.00
#
_symmetry.space_group_name_H-M   'P 1'
#
loop_
_entity.id
_entity.type
_entity.pdbx_description
1 polymer ?
#
loop_
_entity_poly.entity_id
_entity_poly.type
_entity_poly.pdbx_seq_one_letter_code
_entity_poly.pdbx_strand_id
1 'polypeptide(L)'
;MRTSALVIGFAAALGLAGCSGGATLNNFKSGQSSPDEFAILPTRSLAMPPDLAVLPAPTPGGANITDPNPLGDAVAALGGSPERLADRGVGAPD
;
A
#
# COMPACT_ATOMS: atom_id res chain seq x y z
N MET A 1 43.64 24.00 18.32
CA MET A 1 42.56 23.99 19.34
C MET A 1 41.34 24.79 18.89
N ARG A 2 41.47 26.09 18.58
CA ARG A 2 40.32 26.94 18.17
C ARG A 2 39.68 26.51 16.83
N THR A 3 40.52 26.16 15.84
CA THR A 3 40.06 25.67 14.53
C THR A 3 39.42 24.30 14.61
N SER A 4 39.97 23.39 15.42
CA SER A 4 39.42 22.06 15.67
C SER A 4 38.04 22.13 16.33
N ALA A 5 37.86 23.00 17.32
CA ALA A 5 36.57 23.22 17.98
C ALA A 5 35.51 23.78 17.00
N LEU A 6 35.94 24.65 16.08
CA LEU A 6 35.05 25.25 15.08
C LEU A 6 34.58 24.21 14.04
N VAL A 7 35.48 23.33 13.59
CA VAL A 7 35.14 22.23 12.67
C VAL A 7 34.18 21.23 13.33
N ILE A 8 34.43 20.86 14.59
CA ILE A 8 33.55 19.95 15.34
C ILE A 8 32.17 20.57 15.55
N GLY A 9 32.11 21.85 15.93
CA GLY A 9 30.84 22.55 16.10
C GLY A 9 30.02 22.65 14.81
N PHE A 10 30.69 22.92 13.67
CA PHE A 10 30.04 22.99 12.37
C PHE A 10 29.52 21.62 11.91
N ALA A 11 30.31 20.55 12.07
CA ALA A 11 29.90 19.20 11.74
C ALA A 11 28.71 18.72 12.60
N ALA A 12 28.71 19.05 13.90
CA ALA A 12 27.59 18.75 14.79
C ALA A 12 26.31 19.49 14.36
N ALA A 13 26.41 20.77 14.00
CA ALA A 13 25.26 21.55 13.53
C ALA A 13 24.64 20.97 12.25
N LEU A 14 25.47 20.54 11.28
CA LEU A 14 25.00 19.89 10.05
C LEU A 14 24.36 18.52 10.32
N GLY A 15 24.94 17.72 11.23
CA GLY A 15 24.38 16.44 11.64
C GLY A 15 23.01 16.57 12.30
N LEU A 16 22.83 17.57 13.18
CA LEU A 16 21.54 17.87 13.80
C LEU A 16 20.50 18.37 12.78
N ALA A 17 20.91 19.21 11.81
CA ALA A 17 20.02 19.71 10.77
C ALA A 17 19.52 18.59 9.84
N GLY A 18 20.35 17.59 9.54
CA GLY A 18 19.97 16.41 8.74
C GLY A 18 18.97 15.47 9.42
N CYS A 19 18.89 15.50 10.76
CA CYS A 19 17.90 14.75 11.53
C CYS A 19 16.59 15.54 11.72
N SER A 20 16.48 16.77 11.19
CA SER A 20 15.19 17.46 11.14
C SER A 20 14.25 16.66 10.25
N GLY A 21 13.22 16.06 10.85
CA GLY A 21 12.26 15.15 10.22
C GLY A 21 11.33 15.79 9.18
N GLY A 22 11.81 16.81 8.46
CA GLY A 22 11.13 17.51 7.38
C GLY A 22 11.34 16.84 6.02
N ALA A 23 11.58 15.52 5.98
CA ALA A 23 11.57 14.76 4.75
C ALA A 23 10.11 14.57 4.28
N THR A 24 9.50 15.62 3.73
CA THR A 24 8.36 15.47 2.81
C THR A 24 8.86 14.96 1.47
N LEU A 25 9.50 13.78 1.47
CA LEU A 25 9.76 13.02 0.24
C LEU A 25 8.43 12.59 -0.42
N ASN A 26 7.35 12.60 0.36
CA ASN A 26 5.97 12.42 -0.06
C ASN A 26 5.25 13.78 -0.10
N ASN A 27 5.72 14.71 -0.93
CA ASN A 27 5.01 15.97 -1.17
C ASN A 27 3.85 15.73 -2.16
N PHE A 28 2.84 14.99 -1.72
CA PHE A 28 1.53 15.00 -2.37
C PHE A 28 0.90 16.36 -2.10
N LYS A 29 1.28 17.39 -2.86
CA LYS A 29 0.64 18.70 -2.77
C LYS A 29 -0.86 18.49 -2.94
N SER A 30 -1.62 18.80 -1.90
CA SER A 30 -3.09 18.71 -1.80
C SER A 30 -3.85 19.68 -2.72
N GLY A 31 -3.25 20.05 -3.85
CA GLY A 31 -3.78 21.02 -4.81
C GLY A 31 -3.19 20.90 -6.22
N GLN A 32 -2.56 19.78 -6.59
CA GLN A 32 -2.23 19.54 -7.99
C GLN A 32 -3.52 19.32 -8.79
N SER A 33 -3.69 20.06 -9.88
CA SER A 33 -4.83 19.93 -10.80
C SER A 33 -4.73 18.67 -11.70
N SER A 34 -3.76 17.80 -11.45
CA SER A 34 -3.57 16.55 -12.18
C SER A 34 -4.01 15.38 -11.29
N PRO A 35 -4.70 14.37 -11.84
CA PRO A 35 -5.07 13.17 -11.09
C PRO A 35 -3.82 12.55 -10.46
N ASP A 36 -3.91 12.18 -9.19
CA ASP A 36 -2.85 11.47 -8.48
C ASP A 36 -2.52 10.17 -9.23
N GLU A 37 -1.36 10.13 -9.89
CA GLU A 37 -0.93 8.97 -10.68
C GLU A 37 -0.68 7.74 -9.80
N PHE A 38 -0.46 7.92 -8.50
CA PHE A 38 -0.28 6.84 -7.53
C PHE A 38 -1.61 6.34 -6.98
N ALA A 39 -2.71 7.07 -7.19
CA ALA A 39 -4.06 6.60 -6.88
C ALA A 39 -4.59 5.61 -7.94
N ILE A 40 -3.95 5.50 -9.10
CA ILE A 40 -4.33 4.55 -10.13
C ILE A 40 -3.74 3.18 -9.78
N LEU A 41 -4.47 2.40 -8.99
CA LEU A 41 -4.20 0.97 -8.91
C LEU A 41 -4.74 0.29 -10.18
N PRO A 42 -3.91 -0.41 -10.97
CA PRO A 42 -4.40 -1.20 -12.09
C PRO A 42 -5.23 -2.37 -11.54
N THR A 43 -6.55 -2.19 -11.51
CA THR A 43 -7.51 -3.24 -11.15
C THR A 43 -7.66 -4.21 -12.31
N ARG A 44 -8.09 -5.44 -11.99
CA ARG A 44 -8.43 -6.42 -13.02
C ARG A 44 -9.65 -5.92 -13.81
N SER A 45 -9.65 -6.14 -15.12
CA SER A 45 -10.78 -5.74 -15.97
C SER A 45 -12.08 -6.41 -15.51
N LEU A 46 -13.18 -5.66 -15.55
CA LEU A 46 -14.50 -6.22 -15.28
C LEU A 46 -14.84 -7.28 -16.34
N ALA A 47 -15.28 -8.45 -15.89
CA ALA A 47 -15.80 -9.50 -16.75
C ALA A 47 -17.34 -9.49 -16.67
N MET A 48 -18.00 -9.32 -17.82
CA MET A 48 -19.46 -9.43 -17.89
C MET A 48 -19.84 -10.91 -17.93
N PRO A 49 -20.67 -11.40 -16.99
CA PRO A 49 -21.19 -12.76 -17.07
C PRO A 49 -22.15 -12.90 -18.27
N PRO A 50 -22.39 -14.12 -18.76
CA PRO A 50 -23.34 -14.38 -19.85
C PRO A 50 -24.78 -13.98 -19.51
N ASP A 51 -25.11 -13.97 -18.21
CA ASP A 51 -26.40 -13.58 -17.68
C ASP A 51 -26.19 -12.80 -16.38
N LEU A 52 -26.99 -11.75 -16.16
CA LEU A 52 -26.96 -10.96 -14.92
C LEU A 52 -27.78 -11.62 -13.81
N ALA A 53 -28.68 -12.55 -14.15
CA ALA A 53 -29.51 -13.26 -13.18
C ALA A 53 -28.71 -14.25 -12.31
N VAL A 54 -27.49 -14.63 -12.71
CA VAL A 54 -26.61 -15.52 -11.94
C VAL A 54 -25.69 -14.78 -10.97
N LEU A 55 -25.78 -13.45 -10.88
CA LEU A 55 -24.98 -12.68 -9.93
C LEU A 55 -25.42 -13.02 -8.49
N PRO A 56 -24.50 -13.45 -7.62
CA PRO A 56 -24.79 -13.61 -6.21
C PRO A 56 -25.15 -12.27 -5.57
N ALA A 57 -25.87 -12.29 -4.46
CA ALA A 57 -26.15 -11.08 -3.69
C ALA A 57 -24.82 -10.38 -3.32
N PRO A 58 -24.72 -9.04 -3.50
CA PRO A 58 -23.52 -8.31 -3.10
C PRO A 58 -23.20 -8.58 -1.63
N THR A 59 -21.93 -8.73 -1.29
CA THR A 59 -21.45 -8.94 0.08
C THR A 59 -20.90 -7.61 0.61
N PRO A 60 -21.67 -6.82 1.39
CA PRO A 60 -21.21 -5.52 1.87
C PRO A 60 -19.99 -5.70 2.78
N GLY A 61 -18.94 -4.91 2.54
CA GLY A 61 -17.66 -5.03 3.25
C GLY A 61 -16.80 -6.24 2.84
N GLY A 62 -17.25 -7.06 1.89
CA GLY A 62 -16.46 -8.12 1.29
C GLY A 62 -15.38 -7.57 0.35
N ALA A 63 -14.37 -8.40 0.08
CA ALA A 63 -13.33 -8.06 -0.89
C ALA A 63 -13.91 -7.99 -2.31
N ASN A 64 -13.47 -7.01 -3.10
CA ASN A 64 -13.84 -6.93 -4.50
C ASN A 64 -12.95 -7.86 -5.35
N ILE A 65 -13.57 -8.63 -6.23
CA ILE A 65 -12.89 -9.58 -7.14
C ILE A 65 -11.93 -8.90 -8.14
N THR A 66 -12.12 -7.61 -8.40
CA THR A 66 -11.26 -6.83 -9.31
C THR A 66 -10.08 -6.18 -8.62
N ASP A 67 -10.06 -6.17 -7.28
CA ASP A 67 -8.99 -5.54 -6.53
C ASP A 67 -7.71 -6.39 -6.61
N PRO A 68 -6.52 -5.78 -6.70
CA PRO A 68 -5.26 -6.51 -6.69
C PRO A 68 -5.07 -7.33 -5.41
N ASN A 69 -4.72 -8.61 -5.55
CA ASN A 69 -4.35 -9.48 -4.43
C ASN A 69 -2.93 -10.06 -4.67
N PRO A 70 -1.86 -9.25 -4.52
CA PRO A 70 -0.52 -9.63 -4.95
C PRO A 70 0.02 -10.86 -4.22
N LEU A 71 -0.30 -11.03 -2.93
CA LEU A 71 0.09 -12.22 -2.17
C LEU A 71 -0.67 -13.46 -2.64
N GLY A 72 -1.97 -13.35 -2.86
CA GLY A 72 -2.78 -14.46 -3.40
C GLY A 72 -2.33 -14.86 -4.80
N ASP A 73 -2.07 -13.89 -5.67
CA ASP A 73 -1.58 -14.13 -7.04
C ASP A 73 -0.21 -14.82 -7.03
N ALA A 74 0.71 -14.39 -6.13
CA ALA A 74 2.01 -15.04 -5.97
C ALA A 74 1.88 -16.49 -5.44
N VAL A 75 0.99 -16.73 -4.46
CA VAL A 75 0.72 -18.08 -3.95
C VAL A 75 0.16 -18.98 -5.04
N ALA A 76 -0.80 -18.51 -5.84
CA ALA A 76 -1.36 -19.25 -6.95
C ALA A 76 -0.29 -19.57 -8.02
N ALA A 77 0.57 -18.60 -8.36
CA ALA A 77 1.66 -18.79 -9.32
C ALA A 77 2.70 -19.82 -8.84
N LEU A 78 2.92 -19.94 -7.54
CA LEU A 78 3.78 -20.93 -6.92
C LEU A 78 3.09 -22.30 -6.69
N GLY A 79 1.83 -22.46 -7.10
CA GLY A 79 1.06 -23.71 -6.97
C GLY A 79 0.37 -23.92 -5.63
N GLY A 80 0.27 -22.90 -4.79
CA GLY A 80 -0.45 -22.94 -3.52
C GLY A 80 -1.93 -22.54 -3.64
N SER A 81 -2.63 -22.63 -2.51
CA SER A 81 -4.04 -22.25 -2.36
C SER A 81 -4.18 -20.82 -1.79
N PRO A 82 -4.53 -19.80 -2.61
CA PRO A 82 -4.69 -18.43 -2.13
C PRO A 82 -5.84 -18.26 -1.12
N GLU A 83 -6.87 -19.12 -1.16
CA GLU A 83 -8.00 -19.08 -0.21
C GLU A 83 -7.60 -19.33 1.26
N ARG A 84 -6.36 -19.78 1.50
CA ARG A 84 -5.78 -19.97 2.84
C ARG A 84 -5.29 -18.66 3.46
N LEU A 85 -5.11 -17.61 2.65
CA LEU A 85 -4.75 -16.27 3.12
C LEU A 85 -5.97 -15.48 3.62
N ALA A 86 -7.18 -15.91 3.29
CA ALA A 86 -8.40 -15.23 3.70
C ALA A 86 -8.56 -15.33 5.23
N ASP A 87 -8.78 -14.18 5.88
CA ASP A 87 -9.16 -14.16 7.30
C ASP A 87 -10.60 -14.68 7.42
N ARG A 88 -10.74 -15.91 7.92
CA ARG A 88 -12.03 -16.56 8.15
C ARG A 88 -12.52 -16.40 9.59
N GLY A 89 -11.84 -15.55 10.37
CA GLY A 89 -12.02 -15.47 11.82
C GLY A 89 -11.40 -16.65 12.55
N VAL A 90 -11.20 -16.47 13.87
CA VAL A 90 -10.84 -17.58 14.76
C VAL A 90 -12.08 -18.43 14.96
N GLY A 91 -12.00 -19.74 14.63
CA GLY A 91 -13.08 -20.68 14.91
C GLY A 91 -13.42 -20.66 16.40
N ALA A 92 -14.70 -20.45 16.72
CA ALA A 92 -15.15 -20.55 18.10
C ALA A 92 -14.83 -21.98 18.61
N PRO A 93 -14.20 -22.11 19.79
CA PRO A 93 -14.07 -23.42 20.42
C PRO A 93 -15.48 -23.91 20.79
N ASP A 94 -15.79 -25.12 20.37
CA ASP A 94 -16.93 -25.91 20.79
C ASP A 94 -16.82 -26.36 22.26
#